data_AF-A0A5B7LHS3-F1
#
_entry.id   AF-A0A5B7LHS3-F1
#
_cell.length_a   1.000
_cell.length_b   1.000
_cell.length_c   1.000
_cell.angle_alpha   90.00
_cell.angle_beta   90.00
_cell.angle_gamma   90.00
#
_symmetry.space_group_name_H-M   'P 1'
#
loop_
_entity.id
_entity.type
_entity.pdbx_description
1 polymer ?
#
loop_
_entity_poly.entity_id
_entity_poly.type
_entity_poly.pdbx_seq_one_letter_code
_entity_poly.pdbx_strand_id
1 'polypeptide(L)'
;MALLLYVHLGHHAEANQAMGFCFFNSIAVACRLLQQRQAVRRILIVDWDVHHGNGTQQIFYDDRSVLYLSIHRHDEGNFFPGTGAPGECGAGSGLGYNVNIAWSGGLQPPLGDAEYLAAFRTVVMPIARVRNKL
;
A
#
# COMPACT_ATOMS: atom_id res chain seq x y z
N MET A 1 11.58 12.83 4.53
CA MET A 1 10.65 11.73 4.18
C MET A 1 11.48 10.52 3.82
N ALA A 2 11.15 9.34 4.31
CA ALA A 2 11.68 8.09 3.75
C ALA A 2 10.69 7.53 2.73
N LEU A 3 11.20 7.14 1.57
CA LEU A 3 10.44 6.41 0.55
C LEU A 3 10.88 4.95 0.61
N LEU A 4 9.93 4.05 0.78
CA LEU A 4 10.10 2.62 0.69
C LEU A 4 9.29 2.13 -0.53
N LEU A 5 10.00 1.85 -1.62
CA LEU A 5 9.46 1.20 -2.83
C LEU A 5 9.66 -0.31 -2.67
N TYR A 6 8.60 -1.11 -2.79
CA TYR A 6 8.69 -2.49 -2.36
C TYR A 6 7.92 -3.52 -3.21
N VAL A 7 8.52 -4.72 -3.35
CA VAL A 7 7.95 -5.94 -3.92
C VAL A 7 7.88 -7.06 -2.86
N HIS A 8 6.69 -7.63 -2.72
CA HIS A 8 6.28 -8.93 -2.17
C HIS A 8 6.59 -9.29 -0.71
N LEU A 9 7.85 -9.40 -0.24
CA LEU A 9 8.11 -10.24 0.95
C LEU A 9 7.38 -9.73 2.20
N GLY A 10 6.40 -10.50 2.69
CA GLY A 10 5.74 -10.22 3.95
C GLY A 10 4.49 -9.35 3.91
N HIS A 11 4.11 -8.75 2.77
CA HIS A 11 3.04 -7.73 2.75
C HIS A 11 1.62 -8.27 3.05
N HIS A 12 1.44 -9.60 2.96
CA HIS A 12 0.21 -10.28 3.37
C HIS A 12 0.22 -10.73 4.85
N ALA A 13 1.37 -10.66 5.54
CA ALA A 13 1.44 -11.04 6.95
C ALA A 13 0.78 -9.95 7.80
N GLU A 14 -0.31 -10.33 8.45
CA GLU A 14 -1.06 -9.52 9.41
C GLU A 14 -0.43 -9.60 10.81
N ALA A 15 -0.97 -8.83 11.76
CA ALA A 15 -0.43 -8.80 13.12
C ALA A 15 -0.44 -10.17 13.84
N ASN A 16 -1.43 -11.01 13.52
CA ASN A 16 -1.65 -12.31 14.16
C ASN A 16 -1.91 -13.44 13.15
N GLN A 17 -1.66 -13.23 11.85
CA GLN A 17 -1.93 -14.22 10.81
C GLN A 17 -0.88 -14.20 9.71
N ALA A 18 -0.30 -15.38 9.43
CA ALA A 18 0.50 -15.63 8.24
C ALA A 18 -0.40 -16.11 7.10
N MET A 19 -0.20 -15.58 5.89
CA MET A 19 -0.94 -15.96 4.68
C MET A 19 -0.19 -15.53 3.42
N GLY A 20 -0.57 -16.04 2.24
CA GLY A 20 0.04 -15.62 0.97
C GLY A 20 1.57 -15.75 0.95
N PHE A 21 2.09 -16.84 1.52
CA PHE A 21 3.54 -17.10 1.69
C PHE A 21 4.30 -16.10 2.58
N CYS A 22 3.58 -15.22 3.29
CA CYS A 22 4.13 -14.20 4.17
C CYS A 22 3.98 -14.59 5.65
N PHE A 23 5.10 -14.66 6.38
CA PHE A 23 5.12 -14.96 7.82
C PHE A 23 5.34 -13.70 8.68
N PHE A 24 6.21 -12.80 8.24
CA PHE A 24 6.50 -11.53 8.90
C PHE A 24 6.48 -10.40 7.88
N ASN A 25 5.89 -9.27 8.25
CA ASN A 25 5.85 -8.09 7.39
C ASN A 25 7.12 -7.25 7.55
N SER A 26 8.15 -7.56 6.75
CA SER A 26 9.46 -6.93 6.82
C SER A 26 9.40 -5.40 6.65
N ILE A 27 8.53 -4.91 5.77
CA ILE A 27 8.36 -3.46 5.55
C ILE A 27 7.70 -2.80 6.74
N ALA A 28 6.66 -3.41 7.31
CA ALA A 28 6.03 -2.88 8.50
C ALA A 28 7.01 -2.81 9.67
N VAL A 29 7.84 -3.85 9.87
CA VAL A 29 8.90 -3.86 10.88
C VAL A 29 9.90 -2.74 10.64
N ALA A 30 10.38 -2.55 9.40
CA ALA A 30 11.31 -1.47 9.08
C ALA A 30 10.71 -0.08 9.36
N CYS A 31 9.44 0.14 9.02
CA CYS A 31 8.74 1.40 9.28
C CYS A 31 8.61 1.67 10.78
N ARG A 32 8.20 0.66 11.56
CA ARG A 32 8.09 0.78 13.03
C ARG A 32 9.45 1.07 13.67
N LEU A 33 10.53 0.44 13.20
CA LEU A 33 11.89 0.73 13.66
C LEU A 33 12.32 2.17 13.34
N LEU A 34 12.01 2.65 12.13
CA LEU A 34 12.31 4.03 11.72
C LEU A 34 11.52 5.07 12.56
N GLN A 35 10.27 4.78 12.89
CA GLN A 35 9.44 5.60 13.78
C GLN A 35 9.98 5.61 15.22
N GLN A 36 10.29 4.44 15.78
CA GLN A 36 10.81 4.29 17.16
C GLN A 36 12.14 5.01 17.36
N ARG A 37 13.03 4.95 16.36
CA ARG A 37 14.32 5.66 16.39
C ARG A 37 14.18 7.16 16.13
N GLN A 38 12.96 7.65 15.88
CA GLN A 38 12.66 9.03 15.47
C GLN A 38 13.50 9.50 14.27
N ALA A 39 13.98 8.56 13.45
CA ALA A 39 14.83 8.84 12.30
C ALA A 39 14.04 9.51 11.17
N VAL A 40 12.73 9.28 11.11
CA VAL A 40 11.84 9.82 10.08
C VAL A 40 10.48 10.19 10.69
N ARG A 41 9.94 11.34 10.29
CA ARG A 41 8.60 11.80 10.72
C ARG A 41 7.47 11.37 9.78
N ARG A 42 7.83 11.02 8.54
CA ARG A 42 6.91 10.70 7.43
C ARG A 42 7.52 9.60 6.58
N ILE A 43 6.76 8.53 6.40
CA ILE A 43 7.13 7.37 5.59
C ILE A 43 6.12 7.22 4.45
N LEU A 44 6.60 6.98 3.24
CA LEU A 44 5.78 6.62 2.09
C LEU A 44 6.09 5.17 1.70
N ILE A 45 5.07 4.32 1.71
CA ILE A 45 5.14 2.95 1.22
C ILE A 45 4.40 2.91 -0.12
N VAL A 46 5.10 2.48 -1.17
CA VAL A 46 4.49 2.17 -2.47
C VAL A 46 4.63 0.67 -2.70
N ASP A 47 3.50 -0.03 -2.67
CA ASP A 47 3.37 -1.45 -2.91
C ASP A 47 2.80 -1.66 -4.32
N TRP A 48 3.67 -2.10 -5.23
CA TRP A 48 3.32 -2.37 -6.63
C TRP A 48 3.30 -3.87 -6.94
N ASP A 49 3.27 -4.73 -5.91
CA ASP A 49 2.95 -6.13 -6.10
C ASP A 49 1.55 -6.26 -6.71
N VAL A 50 1.34 -7.25 -7.58
CA VAL A 50 0.04 -7.43 -8.25
C VAL A 50 -1.08 -7.74 -7.25
N HIS A 51 -0.76 -8.25 -6.06
CA HIS A 51 -1.70 -8.52 -4.99
C HIS A 51 -1.73 -7.38 -3.97
N HIS A 52 -2.89 -7.13 -3.37
CA HIS A 52 -3.01 -6.15 -2.30
C HIS A 52 -2.24 -6.58 -1.04
N GLY A 53 -1.39 -5.71 -0.50
CA GLY A 53 -0.65 -5.92 0.75
C GLY A 53 -1.51 -5.69 2.00
N ASN A 54 -2.51 -6.55 2.20
CA ASN A 54 -3.49 -6.48 3.30
C ASN A 54 -2.86 -6.34 4.69
N GLY A 55 -1.75 -7.03 4.96
CA GLY A 55 -1.05 -6.93 6.24
C GLY A 55 -0.43 -5.55 6.45
N THR A 56 0.18 -4.99 5.41
CA THR A 56 0.76 -3.64 5.47
C THR A 56 -0.33 -2.59 5.67
N GLN A 57 -1.44 -2.70 4.93
CA GLN A 57 -2.60 -1.83 5.10
C GLN A 57 -3.12 -1.88 6.54
N GLN A 58 -3.36 -3.08 7.08
CA GLN A 58 -3.89 -3.27 8.43
C GLN A 58 -3.00 -2.63 9.50
N ILE A 59 -1.68 -2.82 9.41
CA ILE A 59 -0.73 -2.34 10.43
C ILE A 59 -0.67 -0.80 10.52
N PHE A 60 -0.95 -0.09 9.43
CA PHE A 60 -0.85 1.37 9.35
C PHE A 60 -2.19 2.08 9.13
N TYR A 61 -3.31 1.36 9.18
CA TYR A 61 -4.62 1.87 8.78
C TYR A 61 -5.09 3.11 9.56
N ASP A 62 -4.62 3.26 10.81
CA ASP A 62 -4.91 4.39 11.69
C ASP A 62 -3.74 5.37 11.91
N ASP A 63 -2.61 5.14 11.23
CA ASP A 63 -1.33 5.85 11.45
C ASP A 63 -1.03 6.88 10.35
N ARG A 64 -1.33 8.15 10.62
CA ARG A 64 -1.06 9.27 9.69
C ARG A 64 0.42 9.47 9.32
N SER A 65 1.35 8.96 10.11
CA SER A 65 2.78 9.14 9.85
C SER A 65 3.30 8.23 8.73
N VAL A 66 2.50 7.26 8.29
CA VAL A 66 2.73 6.39 7.14
C VAL A 66 1.65 6.66 6.09
N LEU A 67 2.03 6.75 4.81
CA LEU A 67 1.08 6.72 3.70
C LEU A 67 1.32 5.40 2.98
N TYR A 68 0.30 4.57 2.93
CA TYR A 68 0.29 3.33 2.16
C TYR A 68 -0.42 3.56 0.83
N LEU A 69 0.27 3.24 -0.26
CA LEU A 69 -0.26 3.23 -1.62
C LEU A 69 -0.07 1.83 -2.19
N SER A 70 -1.15 1.18 -2.59
CA SER A 70 -1.09 -0.11 -3.28
C SER A 70 -1.63 0.00 -4.70
N ILE A 71 -0.93 -0.59 -5.66
CA ILE A 71 -1.42 -0.80 -7.04
C ILE A 71 -1.55 -2.30 -7.23
N HIS A 72 -2.77 -2.80 -7.30
CA HIS A 72 -3.02 -4.23 -7.34
C HIS A 72 -4.22 -4.58 -8.22
N ARG A 73 -4.25 -5.82 -8.68
CA ARG A 73 -5.45 -6.40 -9.26
C ARG A 73 -6.43 -6.71 -8.14
N HIS A 74 -7.66 -6.25 -8.30
CA HIS A 74 -8.73 -6.43 -7.33
C HIS A 74 -9.90 -7.21 -7.92
N ASP A 75 -10.31 -6.86 -9.15
CA ASP A 75 -11.46 -7.47 -9.85
C ASP A 75 -12.70 -7.58 -8.96
N GLU A 76 -13.08 -6.46 -8.33
CA GLU A 76 -14.21 -6.39 -7.39
C GLU A 76 -14.13 -7.42 -6.25
N GLY A 77 -12.92 -7.65 -5.73
CA GLY A 77 -12.65 -8.58 -4.63
C GLY A 77 -12.48 -10.04 -5.07
N ASN A 78 -12.50 -10.32 -6.38
CA ASN A 78 -12.38 -11.69 -6.91
C ASN A 78 -10.92 -12.11 -7.21
N PHE A 79 -9.94 -11.27 -6.90
CA PHE A 79 -8.51 -11.61 -7.00
C PHE A 79 -7.88 -11.66 -5.61
N PHE A 80 -6.99 -12.62 -5.36
CA PHE A 80 -6.34 -12.78 -4.06
C PHE A 80 -5.62 -11.48 -3.64
N PRO A 81 -5.73 -11.05 -2.37
CA PRO A 81 -6.42 -11.67 -1.23
C PRO A 81 -7.91 -11.29 -1.08
N GLY A 82 -8.47 -10.52 -2.01
CA GLY A 82 -9.87 -10.08 -2.00
C GLY A 82 -10.16 -8.83 -1.16
N THR A 83 -9.12 -8.19 -0.62
CA THR A 83 -9.20 -6.92 0.12
C THR A 83 -8.56 -5.79 -0.70
N GLY A 84 -8.65 -4.55 -0.22
CA GLY A 84 -8.01 -3.41 -0.88
C GLY A 84 -8.97 -2.64 -1.77
N ALA A 85 -10.26 -2.58 -1.44
CA ALA A 85 -11.22 -1.81 -2.23
C ALA A 85 -10.85 -0.31 -2.24
N PRO A 86 -11.21 0.44 -3.30
CA PRO A 86 -10.94 1.88 -3.37
C PRO A 86 -11.53 2.72 -2.24
N GLY A 87 -12.58 2.24 -1.57
CA GLY A 87 -13.23 2.91 -0.44
C GLY A 87 -12.51 2.74 0.90
N GLU A 88 -11.49 1.88 0.97
CA GLU A 88 -10.71 1.63 2.18
C GLU A 88 -9.64 2.72 2.37
N CYS A 89 -10.06 3.88 2.88
CA CYS A 89 -9.23 5.09 2.95
C CYS A 89 -8.51 5.31 4.29
N GLY A 90 -8.41 4.29 5.14
CA GLY A 90 -7.88 4.42 6.50
C GLY A 90 -8.96 4.76 7.53
N ALA A 91 -8.57 4.87 8.80
CA ALA A 91 -9.48 5.14 9.91
C ALA A 91 -8.87 6.11 10.93
N GLY A 92 -9.72 6.74 11.75
CA GLY A 92 -9.27 7.61 12.84
C GLY A 92 -8.29 8.70 12.36
N SER A 93 -7.10 8.72 12.95
CA SER A 93 -6.07 9.70 12.57
C SER A 93 -5.46 9.45 11.20
N GLY A 94 -5.48 8.19 10.72
CA GLY A 94 -4.97 7.74 9.43
C GLY A 94 -5.96 7.86 8.28
N LEU A 95 -7.15 8.44 8.48
CA LEU A 95 -8.09 8.68 7.38
C LEU A 95 -7.45 9.57 6.29
N GLY A 96 -7.47 9.10 5.05
CA GLY A 96 -6.81 9.72 3.90
C GLY A 96 -5.34 9.30 3.71
N TYR A 97 -4.82 8.41 4.56
CA TYR A 97 -3.44 7.91 4.51
C TYR A 97 -3.32 6.47 4.04
N ASN A 98 -4.41 5.90 3.52
CA ASN A 98 -4.44 4.64 2.80
C ASN A 98 -5.05 4.88 1.42
N VAL A 99 -4.38 4.43 0.36
CA VAL A 99 -4.82 4.65 -1.02
C VAL A 99 -4.67 3.37 -1.82
N ASN A 100 -5.81 2.82 -2.24
CA ASN A 100 -5.87 1.63 -3.07
C ASN A 100 -6.18 1.98 -4.53
N ILE A 101 -5.20 1.74 -5.40
CA ILE A 101 -5.36 1.76 -6.86
C ILE A 101 -5.74 0.32 -7.25
N ALA A 102 -7.01 0.01 -7.02
CA ALA A 102 -7.58 -1.33 -7.18
C ALA A 102 -8.08 -1.51 -8.61
N TRP A 103 -7.34 -2.25 -9.43
CA TRP A 103 -7.74 -2.50 -10.80
C TRP A 103 -8.85 -3.54 -10.88
N SER A 104 -9.91 -3.19 -11.61
CA SER A 104 -11.01 -4.10 -11.94
C SER A 104 -11.27 -4.08 -13.45
N GLY A 105 -11.85 -5.17 -13.95
CA GLY A 105 -12.16 -5.35 -15.37
C GLY A 105 -11.55 -6.61 -15.98
N GLY A 106 -10.92 -7.46 -15.15
CA GLY A 106 -10.31 -8.70 -15.59
C GLY A 106 -9.06 -8.47 -16.41
N LEU A 107 -8.84 -9.35 -17.40
CA LEU A 107 -7.66 -9.36 -18.26
C LEU A 107 -8.02 -9.06 -19.72
N GLN A 108 -8.98 -8.17 -19.97
CA GLN A 108 -9.50 -7.86 -21.31
C GLN A 108 -9.57 -6.34 -21.58
N PRO A 109 -8.48 -5.70 -22.02
CA PRO A 109 -7.12 -6.24 -22.15
C PRO A 109 -6.41 -6.37 -20.79
N PRO A 110 -5.33 -7.17 -20.68
CA PRO A 110 -4.48 -7.14 -19.50
C PRO A 110 -3.86 -5.75 -19.33
N LEU A 111 -3.66 -5.34 -18.08
CA LEU A 111 -2.95 -4.11 -17.73
C LEU A 111 -1.46 -4.28 -18.04
N GLY A 112 -0.84 -3.21 -18.53
CA GLY A 112 0.60 -3.16 -18.78
C GLY A 112 1.21 -1.81 -18.43
N ASP A 113 2.33 -1.51 -19.08
CA ASP A 113 3.13 -0.33 -18.79
C ASP A 113 2.32 0.97 -18.89
N ALA A 114 1.46 1.10 -19.90
CA ALA A 114 0.69 2.31 -20.14
C ALA A 114 -0.25 2.64 -18.96
N GLU A 115 -0.95 1.63 -18.43
CA GLU A 115 -1.90 1.82 -17.33
C GLU A 115 -1.17 2.07 -16.00
N TYR A 116 -0.06 1.38 -15.75
CA TYR A 116 0.79 1.67 -14.59
C TYR A 116 1.40 3.07 -14.66
N LEU A 117 1.95 3.48 -15.81
CA LEU A 117 2.47 4.83 -16.00
C LEU A 117 1.38 5.89 -15.81
N ALA A 118 0.16 5.63 -16.28
CA ALA A 118 -0.98 6.49 -16.04
C ALA A 118 -1.29 6.62 -14.55
N ALA A 119 -1.41 5.51 -13.81
CA ALA A 119 -1.65 5.51 -12.37
C ALA A 119 -0.54 6.24 -11.58
N PHE A 120 0.72 6.04 -11.97
CA PHE A 120 1.82 6.79 -11.37
C PHE A 120 1.69 8.29 -11.63
N ARG A 121 1.38 8.68 -12.86
CA ARG A 121 1.27 10.08 -13.27
C ARG A 121 0.08 10.80 -12.62
N THR A 122 -1.06 10.13 -12.47
CA THR A 122 -2.32 10.76 -12.05
C THR A 122 -2.64 10.57 -10.58
N VAL A 123 -2.12 9.53 -9.93
CA VAL A 123 -2.43 9.21 -8.53
C VAL A 123 -1.16 9.20 -7.66
N VAL A 124 -0.22 8.29 -7.92
CA VAL A 124 0.93 8.05 -7.02
C VAL A 124 1.79 9.31 -6.88
N MET A 125 2.24 9.90 -7.99
CA MET A 125 3.16 11.04 -7.96
C MET A 125 2.50 12.33 -7.44
N PRO A 126 1.26 12.69 -7.82
CA PRO A 126 0.57 13.82 -7.23
C PRO A 126 0.42 13.70 -5.71
N ILE A 127 -0.04 12.56 -5.19
CA ILE A 127 -0.21 12.34 -3.74
C ILE A 127 1.14 12.38 -3.02
N ALA A 128 2.15 11.66 -3.54
CA ALA A 128 3.49 11.62 -2.95
C ALA A 128 4.16 13.01 -2.89
N ARG A 129 3.94 13.86 -3.91
CA ARG A 129 4.48 15.23 -3.95
C ARG A 129 3.81 16.15 -2.94
N VAL A 130 2.49 16.07 -2.79
CA VAL A 130 1.75 16.87 -1.80
C VAL A 130 2.19 16.48 -0.39
N ARG A 131 2.29 15.19 -0.09
CA ARG A 131 2.77 14.68 1.20
C ARG A 131 4.17 15.18 1.58
N ASN A 132 5.05 15.41 0.60
CA ASN A 132 6.38 15.96 0.86
C ASN A 132 6.36 17.42 1.32
N LYS A 133 5.39 18.22 0.85
CA LYS A 133 5.31 19.67 1.12
C LYS A 133 4.68 20.01 2.47
N LEU A 134 3.94 19.08 3.08
CA LEU A 134 3.30 19.19 4.41
C LEU A 134 4.15 18.46 5.45
#